data_AF-A0A1I5XU46-F1
#
_entry.id   AF-A0A1I5XU46-F1
#
_cell.length_a   1.000
_cell.length_b   1.000
_cell.length_c   1.000
_cell.angle_alpha   90.00
_cell.angle_beta   90.00
_cell.angle_gamma   90.00
#
_symmetry.space_group_name_H-M   'P 1'
#
loop_
_entity.id
_entity.type
_entity.pdbx_description
1 polymer ?
#
loop_
_entity_poly.entity_id
_entity_poly.type
_entity_poly.pdbx_seq_one_letter_code
_entity_poly.pdbx_strand_id
1 'polypeptide(L)'
;MILAERAARLAAEAKLAEAANAQPKQSSTEALIAHLKLAIEKLRRTLYGARSERAARLLDQLELELEELEELEAAATEDELAAEKAAGKTQTVRSFERKRPLRQPFPDDIERERVVLPAPTQCPCCGSARLSKLGERVTSTLEAIPRRFK
;
A
#
# COMPACT_ATOMS: atom_id res chain seq x y z
N MET A 1 67.69 -57.60 35.71
CA MET A 1 67.64 -57.02 34.35
C MET A 1 66.61 -57.74 33.47
N ILE A 2 66.79 -59.02 33.14
CA ILE A 2 65.91 -59.75 32.19
C ILE A 2 64.42 -59.83 32.63
N LEU A 3 64.14 -60.02 33.93
CA LEU A 3 62.75 -60.06 34.42
C LEU A 3 62.04 -58.71 34.32
N ALA A 4 62.76 -57.61 34.55
CA ALA A 4 62.23 -56.26 34.42
C ALA A 4 61.95 -55.91 32.95
N GLU A 5 62.82 -56.33 32.03
CA GLU A 5 62.60 -56.17 30.59
C GLU A 5 61.39 -56.98 30.09
N ARG A 6 61.21 -58.22 30.57
CA ARG A 6 60.03 -59.03 30.23
C ARG A 6 58.75 -58.42 30.79
N ALA A 7 58.77 -57.94 32.03
CA ALA A 7 57.63 -57.24 32.62
C ALA A 7 57.28 -55.95 31.85
N ALA A 8 58.30 -55.19 31.41
CA ALA A 8 58.10 -54.00 30.60
C ALA A 8 57.50 -54.33 29.22
N ARG A 9 57.93 -55.43 28.58
CA ARG A 9 57.34 -55.90 27.31
C ARG A 9 55.88 -56.31 27.45
N LEU A 10 55.54 -57.10 28.47
CA LEU A 10 54.16 -57.51 28.73
C LEU A 10 53.26 -56.31 29.05
N ALA A 11 53.77 -55.33 29.81
CA ALA A 11 53.04 -54.09 30.09
C ALA A 11 52.85 -53.23 28.82
N ALA A 12 53.82 -53.21 27.90
CA ALA A 12 53.69 -52.53 26.62
C ALA A 12 52.66 -53.23 25.71
N GLU A 13 52.69 -54.56 25.63
CA GLU A 13 51.73 -55.37 24.88
C GLU A 13 50.30 -55.20 25.41
N ALA A 14 50.11 -55.18 26.73
CA ALA A 14 48.82 -54.91 27.35
C ALA A 14 48.28 -53.53 26.99
N LYS A 15 49.11 -52.49 27.04
CA LYS A 15 48.74 -51.12 26.63
C LYS A 15 48.39 -51.04 25.14
N LEU A 16 49.11 -51.76 24.28
CA LEU A 16 48.81 -51.82 22.85
C LEU A 16 47.46 -52.54 22.59
N ALA A 17 47.18 -53.61 23.33
CA ALA A 17 45.89 -54.32 23.24
C ALA A 17 44.73 -53.46 23.76
N GLU A 18 44.91 -52.72 24.85
CA GLU A 18 43.93 -51.75 25.35
C GLU A 18 43.67 -50.63 24.35
N ALA A 19 44.73 -50.05 23.77
CA ALA A 19 44.61 -49.03 22.73
C ALA A 19 43.91 -49.56 21.48
N ALA A 20 44.24 -50.77 21.04
CA ALA A 20 43.60 -51.42 19.89
C ALA A 20 42.09 -51.65 20.12
N ASN A 21 41.67 -51.91 21.36
CA ASN A 21 40.26 -52.06 21.72
C ASN A 21 39.53 -50.72 21.93
N ALA A 22 40.24 -49.65 22.30
CA ALA A 22 39.68 -48.32 22.49
C ALA A 22 39.42 -47.59 21.16
N GLN A 23 40.33 -47.72 20.19
CA GLN A 23 40.23 -47.12 18.85
C GLN A 23 38.91 -47.40 18.11
N PRO A 24 38.41 -48.66 17.98
CA PRO A 24 37.15 -48.94 17.29
C PRO A 24 35.92 -48.40 18.04
N LYS A 25 35.99 -48.33 19.38
CA LYS A 25 34.93 -47.71 20.17
C LYS A 25 34.88 -46.22 19.90
N GLN A 26 36.03 -45.54 19.92
CA GLN A 26 36.12 -44.11 19.60
C GLN A 26 35.61 -43.82 18.19
N SER A 27 36.04 -44.56 17.18
CA SER A 27 35.56 -44.36 15.80
C SER A 27 34.05 -44.62 15.66
N SER A 28 33.51 -45.63 16.35
CA SER A 28 32.05 -45.87 16.36
C SER A 28 31.28 -44.72 17.01
N THR A 29 31.80 -44.14 18.11
CA THR A 29 31.18 -43.00 18.77
C THR A 29 31.26 -41.73 17.92
N GLU A 30 32.37 -41.50 17.23
CA GLU A 30 32.53 -40.37 16.31
C GLU A 30 31.55 -40.47 15.13
N ALA A 31 31.38 -41.67 14.56
CA ALA A 31 30.40 -41.92 13.51
C ALA A 31 28.96 -41.62 13.98
N LEU A 32 28.61 -42.04 15.20
CA LEU A 32 27.31 -41.74 15.80
C LEU A 32 27.12 -40.25 16.04
N ILE A 33 28.14 -39.55 16.55
CA ILE A 33 28.10 -38.09 16.75
C ILE A 33 27.90 -37.38 15.40
N ALA A 34 28.63 -37.78 14.36
CA ALA A 34 28.49 -37.22 13.01
C ALA A 34 27.08 -37.43 12.46
N HIS A 35 26.54 -38.64 12.59
CA HIS A 35 25.17 -38.97 12.17
C HIS A 35 24.13 -38.12 12.91
N LEU A 36 24.23 -38.02 14.24
CA LEU A 36 23.31 -37.24 15.06
C LEU A 36 23.38 -35.74 14.75
N LYS A 37 24.58 -35.19 14.55
CA LYS A 37 24.77 -33.80 14.11
C LYS A 37 24.07 -33.54 12.77
N LEU A 38 24.26 -34.43 11.80
CA LEU A 38 23.59 -34.32 10.50
C LEU A 38 22.07 -34.41 10.62
N ALA A 39 21.54 -35.29 11.48
CA ALA A 39 20.11 -35.38 11.74
C ALA A 39 19.54 -34.10 12.37
N ILE A 40 20.26 -33.51 13.33
CA ILE A 40 19.89 -32.23 13.95
C ILE A 40 19.84 -31.11 12.91
N GLU A 41 20.85 -30.99 12.05
CA GLU A 41 20.88 -29.96 11.01
C GLU A 41 19.77 -30.13 9.97
N LYS A 42 19.44 -31.38 9.60
CA LYS A 42 18.27 -31.66 8.75
C LYS A 42 16.97 -31.20 9.43
N LEU A 43 16.78 -31.53 10.70
CA LEU A 43 15.60 -31.12 11.46
C LEU A 43 15.51 -29.59 11.57
N ARG A 44 16.62 -28.90 11.87
CA ARG A 44 16.68 -27.43 11.89
C ARG A 44 16.27 -26.83 10.55
N ARG A 45 16.77 -27.38 9.44
CA ARG A 45 16.37 -26.92 8.10
C ARG A 45 14.89 -27.18 7.82
N THR A 46 14.31 -28.30 8.25
CA THR A 46 12.87 -28.54 8.08
C THR A 46 12.00 -27.60 8.91
N LEU A 47 12.39 -27.32 10.16
CA LEU A 47 11.62 -26.48 11.07
C LEU A 47 11.74 -25.00 10.73
N TYR A 48 12.96 -24.54 10.39
CA TYR A 48 13.26 -23.12 10.25
C TYR A 48 13.59 -22.71 8.82
N GLY A 49 13.99 -23.62 7.92
CA GLY A 49 14.44 -23.29 6.57
C GLY A 49 13.37 -22.58 5.74
N ALA A 50 12.14 -23.10 5.71
CA ALA A 50 11.04 -22.45 5.00
C ALA A 50 10.69 -21.07 5.59
N ARG A 51 10.86 -20.89 6.92
CA ARG A 51 10.62 -19.61 7.59
C ARG A 51 11.73 -18.61 7.31
N SER A 52 12.99 -19.03 7.35
CA SER A 52 14.15 -18.17 7.06
C SER A 52 14.18 -17.75 5.59
N GLU A 53 13.89 -18.68 4.66
CA GLU A 53 13.79 -18.36 3.24
C GLU A 53 12.62 -17.41 2.94
N ARG A 54 11.47 -17.59 3.60
CA ARG A 54 10.34 -16.66 3.47
C ARG A 54 10.66 -15.29 4.06
N ALA A 55 11.27 -15.24 5.24
CA ALA A 55 11.64 -13.98 5.88
C ALA A 55 12.66 -13.20 5.02
N ALA A 56 13.67 -13.86 4.46
CA ALA A 56 14.62 -13.24 3.54
C ALA A 56 13.91 -12.63 2.33
N ARG A 57 13.05 -13.40 1.65
CA ARG A 57 12.28 -12.88 0.50
C ARG A 57 11.37 -11.70 0.85
N LEU A 58 10.76 -11.72 2.04
CA LEU A 58 9.93 -10.61 2.51
C LEU A 58 10.76 -9.36 2.81
N LEU A 59 11.96 -9.51 3.35
CA LEU A 59 12.88 -8.40 3.56
C LEU A 59 13.32 -7.81 2.21
N ASP A 60 13.74 -8.65 1.25
CA ASP A 60 14.11 -8.20 -0.09
C ASP A 60 12.96 -7.41 -0.76
N GLN A 61 11.72 -7.86 -0.58
CA GLN A 61 10.55 -7.16 -1.12
C GLN A 61 10.32 -5.81 -0.42
N LEU A 62 10.41 -5.76 0.91
CA LEU A 62 10.24 -4.52 1.67
C LEU A 62 11.34 -3.51 1.38
N GLU A 63 12.57 -3.97 1.13
CA GLU A 63 13.68 -3.13 0.69
C GLU A 63 13.36 -2.44 -0.63
N LEU A 64 12.87 -3.18 -1.63
CA LEU A 64 12.41 -2.62 -2.91
C LEU A 64 11.25 -1.62 -2.74
N GLU A 65 10.25 -1.96 -1.93
CA GLU A 65 9.12 -1.06 -1.66
C GLU A 65 9.57 0.25 -0.98
N LEU A 66 10.58 0.18 -0.11
CA LEU A 66 11.16 1.38 0.51
C LEU A 66 11.93 2.23 -0.50
N GLU A 67 12.73 1.61 -1.38
CA GLU A 67 13.42 2.32 -2.47
C GLU A 67 12.42 3.08 -3.38
N GLU A 68 11.31 2.44 -3.77
CA GLU A 68 10.25 3.08 -4.56
C GLU A 68 9.62 4.28 -3.82
N LEU A 69 9.40 4.17 -2.51
CA LEU A 69 8.86 5.28 -1.71
C LEU A 69 9.85 6.44 -1.61
N GLU A 70 11.14 6.16 -1.42
CA GLU A 70 12.19 7.18 -1.39
C GLU A 70 12.27 7.95 -2.72
N GLU A 71 12.14 7.26 -3.86
CA GLU A 71 12.09 7.91 -5.18
C GLU A 71 10.86 8.83 -5.33
N LEU A 72 9.69 8.39 -4.86
CA LEU A 72 8.47 9.19 -4.89
C LEU A 72 8.56 10.41 -3.98
N GLU A 73 9.12 10.26 -2.79
CA GLU A 73 9.38 11.38 -1.88
C GLU A 73 10.34 12.39 -2.51
N ALA A 74 11.44 11.92 -3.13
CA ALA A 74 12.37 12.80 -3.84
C ALA A 74 11.65 13.58 -4.95
N ALA A 75 10.86 12.90 -5.79
CA ALA A 75 10.08 13.56 -6.85
C ALA A 75 9.10 14.61 -6.29
N ALA A 76 8.39 14.29 -5.19
CA ALA A 76 7.48 15.23 -4.55
C ALA A 76 8.22 16.46 -4.01
N THR A 77 9.39 16.29 -3.39
CA THR A 77 10.21 17.41 -2.91
C THR A 77 10.71 18.29 -4.06
N GLU A 78 11.08 17.70 -5.20
CA GLU A 78 11.48 18.44 -6.39
C GLU A 78 10.32 19.27 -6.95
N ASP A 79 9.12 18.69 -7.00
CA ASP A 79 7.89 19.37 -7.44
C ASP A 79 7.54 20.56 -6.51
N GLU A 80 7.66 20.39 -5.19
CA GLU A 80 7.46 21.47 -4.22
C GLU A 80 8.45 22.61 -4.44
N LEU A 81 9.75 22.31 -4.57
CA LEU A 81 10.78 23.30 -4.87
C LEU A 81 10.55 24.01 -6.21
N ALA A 82 10.06 23.30 -7.22
CA ALA A 82 9.70 23.88 -8.50
C ALA A 82 8.49 24.83 -8.38
N ALA A 83 7.47 24.43 -7.61
CA ALA A 83 6.30 25.24 -7.32
C ALA A 83 6.66 26.52 -6.56
N GLU A 84 7.53 26.44 -5.55
CA GLU A 84 8.02 27.62 -4.82
C GLU A 84 8.78 28.59 -5.73
N LYS A 85 9.69 28.07 -6.58
CA LYS A 85 10.42 28.89 -7.56
C LYS A 85 9.47 29.55 -8.57
N ALA A 86 8.41 28.85 -8.98
CA ALA A 86 7.39 29.40 -9.86
C ALA A 86 6.59 30.50 -9.15
N ALA A 87 6.15 30.26 -7.91
CA ALA A 87 5.41 31.23 -7.10
C ALA A 87 6.23 32.52 -6.88
N GLY A 88 7.53 32.41 -6.61
CA GLY A 88 8.43 33.57 -6.48
C GLY A 88 8.59 34.41 -7.76
N LYS A 89 8.32 33.83 -8.94
CA LYS A 89 8.34 34.53 -10.23
C LYS A 89 6.98 35.12 -10.61
N THR A 90 5.89 34.68 -9.97
CA THR A 90 4.55 35.20 -10.24
C THR A 90 4.30 36.50 -9.48
N GLN A 91 3.73 37.50 -10.15
CA GLN A 91 3.20 38.68 -9.47
C GLN A 91 1.90 38.31 -8.73
N THR A 92 1.77 38.77 -7.49
CA THR A 92 0.53 38.67 -6.72
C THR A 92 -0.53 39.58 -7.32
N VAL A 93 -1.31 39.05 -8.27
CA VAL A 93 -2.46 39.75 -8.82
C VAL A 93 -3.61 39.63 -7.83
N ARG A 94 -4.22 40.76 -7.47
CA ARG A 94 -5.40 40.81 -6.60
C ARG A 94 -6.49 39.92 -7.20
N SER A 95 -7.03 38.97 -6.42
CA SER A 95 -8.12 38.12 -6.90
C SER A 95 -9.31 39.01 -7.30
N PHE A 96 -9.58 39.08 -8.60
CA PHE A 96 -10.76 39.75 -9.10
C PHE A 96 -11.93 38.77 -8.96
N GLU A 97 -12.82 39.04 -8.01
CA GLU A 97 -14.14 38.41 -8.01
C GLU A 97 -14.87 38.87 -9.27
N ARG A 98 -14.92 38.01 -10.29
CA ARG A 98 -15.80 38.21 -11.42
C ARG A 98 -17.22 38.29 -10.88
N LYS A 99 -17.80 39.50 -10.87
CA LYS A 99 -19.22 39.69 -10.61
C LYS A 99 -20.00 38.75 -11.51
N ARG A 100 -20.67 37.78 -10.89
CA ARG A 100 -21.57 36.86 -11.60
C ARG A 100 -22.58 37.73 -12.33
N PRO A 101 -22.74 37.61 -13.66
CA PRO A 101 -23.75 38.39 -14.36
C PRO A 101 -25.11 37.99 -13.79
N LEU A 102 -25.72 38.86 -12.98
CA LEU A 102 -27.12 38.72 -12.64
C LEU A 102 -27.89 38.97 -13.95
N ARG A 103 -28.68 37.97 -14.37
CA ARG A 103 -29.68 38.19 -15.41
C ARG A 103 -30.61 39.28 -14.89
N GLN A 104 -30.57 40.46 -15.51
CA GLN A 104 -31.55 41.49 -15.20
C GLN A 104 -32.95 40.92 -15.52
N PRO A 105 -33.95 41.16 -14.65
CA PRO A 105 -35.32 40.79 -14.96
C PRO A 105 -35.77 41.48 -16.25
N PHE A 106 -36.69 40.86 -16.97
CA PHE A 106 -37.29 41.49 -18.15
C PHE A 106 -38.03 42.78 -17.77
N PRO A 107 -38.05 43.79 -18.65
CA PRO A 107 -38.76 45.05 -18.39
C PRO A 107 -40.22 44.85 -17.98
N ASP A 108 -40.72 45.71 -17.09
CA ASP A 108 -42.08 45.60 -16.56
C ASP A 108 -43.16 46.10 -17.54
N ASP A 109 -42.77 46.96 -18.48
CA ASP A 109 -43.66 47.62 -19.44
C ASP A 109 -44.03 46.77 -20.68
N ILE A 110 -43.60 45.50 -20.73
CA ILE A 110 -43.90 44.60 -21.85
C ILE A 110 -45.16 43.79 -21.53
N GLU A 111 -46.03 43.61 -22.52
CA GLU A 111 -47.20 42.72 -22.40
C GLU A 111 -46.76 41.30 -22.01
N ARG A 112 -47.42 40.72 -21.00
CA ARG A 112 -47.04 39.41 -20.43
C ARG A 112 -48.16 38.40 -20.61
N GLU A 113 -47.88 37.34 -21.36
CA GLU A 113 -48.71 36.14 -21.34
C GLU A 113 -48.30 35.24 -20.16
N ARG A 114 -49.26 34.85 -19.32
CA ARG A 114 -49.03 33.99 -18.15
C ARG A 114 -49.72 32.65 -18.37
N VAL A 115 -48.93 31.60 -18.58
CA VAL A 115 -49.41 30.22 -18.60
C VAL A 115 -49.10 29.57 -17.26
N VAL A 116 -50.13 29.28 -16.47
CA VAL A 116 -50.00 28.55 -15.21
C VAL A 116 -50.31 27.09 -15.46
N LEU A 117 -49.31 26.22 -15.26
CA LEU A 117 -49.52 24.78 -15.30
C LEU A 117 -50.06 24.33 -13.93
N PRO A 118 -51.29 23.81 -13.85
CA PRO A 118 -51.87 23.40 -12.57
C PRO A 118 -51.07 22.24 -11.98
N ALA A 119 -50.83 22.31 -10.67
CA ALA A 119 -50.27 21.19 -9.95
C ALA A 119 -51.27 20.01 -9.92
N PRO A 120 -50.79 18.76 -9.92
CA PRO A 120 -51.67 17.60 -9.76
C PRO A 120 -52.36 17.66 -8.39
N THR A 121 -53.64 17.26 -8.34
CA THR A 121 -54.44 17.25 -7.10
C THR A 121 -54.20 16.02 -6.22
N GLN A 122 -53.50 15.00 -6.75
CA GLN A 122 -53.17 13.75 -6.05
C GLN A 122 -51.73 13.34 -6.35
N CYS A 123 -51.04 12.69 -5.40
CA CYS A 123 -49.70 12.16 -5.68
C CYS A 123 -49.79 11.08 -6.75
N PRO A 124 -49.03 11.16 -7.86
CA PRO A 124 -48.95 10.08 -8.84
C PRO A 124 -48.35 8.79 -8.26
N CYS A 125 -47.70 8.88 -7.09
CA CYS A 125 -47.06 7.78 -6.39
C CYS A 125 -48.02 6.95 -5.52
N CYS A 126 -48.97 7.60 -4.84
CA CYS A 126 -49.76 6.98 -3.77
C CYS A 126 -51.24 7.41 -3.73
N GLY A 127 -51.68 8.28 -4.66
CA GLY A 127 -53.06 8.76 -4.74
C GLY A 127 -53.49 9.71 -3.62
N SER A 128 -52.62 10.05 -2.68
CA SER A 128 -52.94 10.96 -1.57
C SER A 128 -53.24 12.37 -2.06
N ALA A 129 -54.31 12.98 -1.53
CA ALA A 129 -54.65 14.39 -1.72
C ALA A 129 -53.92 15.35 -0.75
N ARG A 130 -53.15 14.81 0.22
CA ARG A 130 -52.37 15.62 1.16
C ARG A 130 -51.04 16.04 0.54
N LEU A 131 -51.08 17.02 -0.37
CA LEU A 131 -49.90 17.58 -1.03
C LEU A 131 -49.47 18.90 -0.37
N SER A 132 -48.16 19.11 -0.24
CA SER A 132 -47.56 20.38 0.20
C SER A 132 -46.93 21.10 -1.00
N LYS A 133 -46.96 22.44 -0.99
CA LYS A 133 -46.39 23.26 -2.07
C LYS A 133 -44.87 23.28 -1.98
N LEU A 134 -44.19 22.65 -2.93
CA LEU A 134 -42.73 22.57 -3.02
C LEU A 134 -42.20 23.48 -4.12
N GLY A 135 -41.96 24.75 -3.77
CA GLY A 135 -41.37 25.75 -4.67
C GLY A 135 -42.20 26.05 -5.93
N GLU A 136 -41.86 27.13 -6.62
CA GLU A 136 -42.41 27.43 -7.95
C GLU A 136 -41.23 27.60 -8.90
N ARG A 137 -41.24 26.87 -10.02
CA ARG A 137 -40.29 27.10 -11.10
C ARG A 137 -40.92 28.05 -12.11
N VAL A 138 -40.44 29.28 -12.16
CA VAL A 138 -40.87 30.28 -13.13
C VAL A 138 -39.83 30.37 -14.24
N THR A 139 -40.26 30.16 -15.48
CA THR A 139 -39.45 30.42 -16.68
C THR A 139 -40.09 31.56 -17.45
N SER A 140 -39.32 32.60 -17.73
CA SER A 140 -39.74 33.73 -18.56
C SER A 140 -38.98 33.70 -19.89
N THR A 141 -39.71 33.87 -20.98
CA THR A 141 -39.18 33.97 -22.35
C THR A 141 -39.63 35.29 -22.96
N LEU A 142 -38.70 36.01 -23.58
CA LEU A 142 -38.98 37.27 -24.29
C LEU A 142 -39.11 36.98 -25.79
N GLU A 143 -40.29 37.22 -26.36
CA GLU A 143 -40.50 37.16 -27.81
C GLU A 143 -40.10 38.49 -28.43
N ALA A 144 -38.97 38.49 -29.16
CA ALA A 144 -38.46 39.69 -29.83
C ALA A 144 -38.72 39.59 -31.34
N ILE A 145 -39.43 40.57 -31.90
CA ILE A 145 -39.55 40.72 -33.36
C ILE A 145 -38.25 41.37 -33.87
N PRO A 146 -37.49 40.72 -34.76
CA PRO A 146 -36.26 41.29 -35.30
C PRO A 146 -36.56 42.58 -36.08
N ARG A 147 -35.68 43.57 -35.94
CA ARG A 147 -35.77 44.84 -36.68
C ARG A 147 -35.78 44.57 -38.19
N ARG A 148 -36.72 45.19 -38.91
CA ARG A 148 -36.75 45.22 -40.38
C ARG A 148 -36.28 46.59 -40.85
N PHE A 149 -35.36 46.62 -41.80
CA PHE A 149 -34.96 47.84 -42.51
C PHE A 149 -35.90 48.05 -43.72
N LYS A 150 -36.17 49.31 -44.07
CA LYS A 150 -36.81 49.68 -45.33
C LYS A 150 -35.75 49.99 -46.36
#